data_AF-A0A9E2RG93-F1
#
_entry.id   AF-A0A9E2RG93-F1
#
_cell.length_a   1.000
_cell.length_b   1.000
_cell.length_c   1.000
_cell.angle_alpha   90.00
_cell.angle_beta   90.00
_cell.angle_gamma   90.00
#
_symmetry.space_group_name_H-M   'P 1'
#
loop_
_entity.id
_entity.type
_entity.pdbx_description
1 polymer ?
#
loop_
_entity_poly.entity_id
_entity_poly.type
_entity_poly.pdbx_seq_one_letter_code
_entity_poly.pdbx_strand_id
1 'polypeptide(L)'
;MMRNARVGLDIKILGGLFLIFGTVDLIVIALFPGYAFKLFGVAVTGPSSYLVKLHSPAGHLLIGYGFLWLRPWAWGLSVAYAGFGLVSETMNQLSFGFHSVRSGFMATTMLFVAYVIWRRALFTDEDSAAKHHTPISEDSL
;
A
#
# COMPACT_ATOMS: atom_id res chain seq x y z
N MET A 1 -20.14 20.94 13.81
CA MET A 1 -19.25 20.88 12.63
C MET A 1 -18.09 19.87 12.78
N MET A 2 -18.27 18.72 13.46
CA MET A 2 -17.18 17.75 13.74
C MET A 2 -17.26 16.41 13.00
N ARG A 3 -18.30 16.19 12.18
CA ARG A 3 -18.59 14.88 11.57
C ARG A 3 -17.70 14.56 10.35
N ASN A 4 -17.18 15.59 9.68
CA ASN A 4 -16.38 15.42 8.46
C ASN A 4 -14.91 15.05 8.73
N ALA A 5 -14.36 15.42 9.90
CA ALA A 5 -12.95 15.15 10.24
C ALA A 5 -12.65 13.66 10.55
N ARG A 6 -13.69 12.85 10.81
CA ARG A 6 -13.52 11.43 11.21
C ARG A 6 -13.64 10.44 10.04
N VAL A 7 -14.07 10.89 8.87
CA VAL A 7 -14.25 9.99 7.72
C VAL A 7 -12.89 9.48 7.24
N GLY A 8 -12.72 8.17 7.30
CA GLY A 8 -11.49 7.47 6.90
C GLY A 8 -10.26 7.79 7.76
N LEU A 9 -10.43 8.27 9.00
CA LEU A 9 -9.31 8.61 9.89
C LEU A 9 -8.39 7.41 10.14
N ASP A 10 -8.95 6.23 10.32
CA ASP A 10 -8.23 4.96 10.42
C ASP A 10 -7.40 4.63 9.16
N ILE A 11 -7.97 4.78 7.96
CA ILE A 11 -7.22 4.61 6.70
C ILE A 11 -6.11 5.66 6.58
N LYS A 12 -6.36 6.90 7.01
CA LYS A 12 -5.34 7.95 7.02
C LYS A 12 -4.21 7.66 8.01
N ILE A 13 -4.52 7.12 9.19
CA ILE A 13 -3.51 6.66 10.16
C ILE A 13 -2.67 5.54 9.54
N LEU A 14 -3.31 4.56 8.88
CA LEU A 14 -2.58 3.52 8.13
C LEU A 14 -1.73 4.14 7.02
N GLY A 15 -2.22 5.16 6.32
CA GLY A 15 -1.44 5.90 5.33
C GLY A 15 -0.19 6.55 5.90
N GLY A 16 -0.32 7.21 7.06
CA GLY A 16 0.82 7.76 7.80
C GLY A 16 1.83 6.69 8.22
N LEU A 17 1.37 5.54 8.71
CA LEU A 17 2.22 4.39 9.05
C LEU A 17 2.98 3.85 7.82
N PHE A 18 2.30 3.76 6.68
CA PHE A 18 2.92 3.37 5.41
C PHE A 18 4.04 4.34 4.99
N LEU A 19 3.85 5.66 5.17
CA LEU A 19 4.91 6.63 4.91
C LEU A 19 6.13 6.45 5.83
N ILE A 20 5.88 6.20 7.12
CA ILE A 20 6.95 5.92 8.09
C ILE A 20 7.71 4.67 7.66
N PHE A 21 7.02 3.56 7.36
CA PHE A 21 7.68 2.32 6.93
C PHE A 21 8.44 2.49 5.61
N GLY A 22 7.88 3.18 4.62
CA GLY A 22 8.60 3.47 3.38
C GLY A 22 9.86 4.31 3.59
N THR A 23 9.85 5.23 4.56
CA THR A 23 11.03 6.00 4.93
C THR A 23 12.06 5.14 5.66
N VAL A 24 11.63 4.28 6.58
CA VAL A 24 12.50 3.32 7.27
C VAL A 24 13.15 2.36 6.27
N ASP A 25 12.40 1.86 5.29
CA ASP A 25 12.93 1.02 4.21
C ASP A 25 14.08 1.71 3.47
N LEU A 26 13.93 3.00 3.13
CA LEU A 26 15.01 3.78 2.48
C LEU A 26 16.25 3.90 3.37
N ILE A 27 16.05 4.16 4.67
CA ILE A 27 17.15 4.24 5.65
C ILE A 27 17.88 2.89 5.74
N VAL A 28 17.14 1.78 5.85
CA VAL A 28 17.72 0.44 5.93
C VAL A 28 18.50 0.11 4.66
N ILE A 29 17.98 0.44 3.48
CA ILE A 29 18.69 0.24 2.21
C ILE A 29 20.00 1.04 2.18
N ALA A 30 19.98 2.29 2.65
CA ALA A 30 21.17 3.14 2.69
C ALA A 30 22.22 2.64 3.71
N LEU A 31 21.78 2.18 4.88
CA LEU A 31 22.67 1.70 5.95
C LEU A 31 23.19 0.27 5.71
N PHE A 32 22.44 -0.57 5.00
CA PHE A 32 22.75 -1.98 4.77
C PHE A 32 22.71 -2.35 3.28
N PRO A 33 23.58 -1.76 2.44
CA PRO A 33 23.56 -1.98 0.99
C PRO A 33 23.84 -3.44 0.61
N GLY A 34 24.57 -4.19 1.44
CA GLY A 34 24.88 -5.61 1.23
C GLY A 34 23.76 -6.60 1.59
N TYR A 35 22.65 -6.16 2.19
CA TYR A 35 21.56 -7.05 2.59
C TYR A 35 20.93 -7.74 1.36
N ALA A 36 20.95 -9.07 1.29
CA ALA A 36 20.40 -9.82 0.16
C ALA A 36 18.86 -9.82 0.23
N PHE A 37 18.22 -9.29 -0.82
CA PHE A 37 16.76 -9.24 -0.88
C PHE A 37 16.22 -10.56 -1.42
N LYS A 38 15.37 -11.24 -0.64
CA LYS A 38 14.71 -12.48 -1.05
C LYS A 38 13.36 -12.17 -1.68
N LEU A 39 13.21 -12.45 -2.96
CA LEU A 39 11.99 -12.22 -3.71
C LEU A 39 11.65 -13.48 -4.51
N PHE A 40 10.41 -13.97 -4.41
CA PHE A 40 9.93 -15.14 -5.17
C PHE A 40 10.83 -16.37 -5.07
N GLY A 41 11.37 -16.67 -3.89
CA GLY A 41 12.26 -17.82 -3.69
C GLY A 41 13.69 -17.62 -4.19
N VAL A 42 14.05 -16.41 -4.65
CA VAL A 42 15.39 -16.09 -5.18
C VAL A 42 16.05 -15.01 -4.32
N ALA A 43 17.34 -15.18 -4.02
CA ALA A 43 18.15 -14.13 -3.41
C ALA A 43 18.75 -13.24 -4.50
N VAL A 44 18.25 -12.01 -4.62
CA VAL A 44 18.76 -11.03 -5.58
C VAL A 44 20.02 -10.37 -5.01
N THR A 45 21.13 -10.50 -5.71
CA THR A 45 22.45 -9.97 -5.31
C THR A 45 23.05 -9.09 -6.41
N GLY A 46 24.12 -8.35 -6.10
CA GLY A 46 24.80 -7.46 -7.05
C GLY A 46 24.14 -6.08 -7.20
N PRO A 47 24.63 -5.24 -8.14
CA PRO A 47 24.19 -3.84 -8.29
C PRO A 47 22.69 -3.68 -8.61
N SER A 48 22.12 -4.62 -9.36
CA SER A 48 20.68 -4.63 -9.70
C SER A 48 19.78 -4.88 -8.48
N SER A 49 20.32 -5.46 -7.39
CA SER A 49 19.58 -5.65 -6.14
C SER A 49 19.13 -4.32 -5.53
N TYR A 50 19.81 -3.20 -5.82
CA TYR A 50 19.41 -1.89 -5.32
C TYR A 50 18.06 -1.44 -5.91
N LEU A 51 17.88 -1.58 -7.23
CA LEU A 51 16.62 -1.26 -7.90
C LEU A 51 15.50 -2.16 -7.42
N VAL A 52 15.80 -3.46 -7.24
CA VAL A 52 14.84 -4.40 -6.68
C VAL A 52 14.48 -3.97 -5.27
N LYS A 53 15.43 -3.62 -4.38
CA LYS A 53 15.11 -3.16 -3.02
C LYS A 53 14.21 -1.93 -3.00
N LEU A 54 14.39 -1.01 -3.95
CA LEU A 54 13.63 0.24 -4.03
C LEU A 54 12.13 0.04 -4.31
N HIS A 55 11.72 -1.14 -4.80
CA HIS A 55 10.29 -1.45 -4.99
C HIS A 55 9.51 -1.36 -3.67
N SER A 56 10.11 -1.77 -2.55
CA SER A 56 9.45 -1.80 -1.24
C SER A 56 9.14 -0.40 -0.70
N PRO A 57 10.13 0.49 -0.54
CA PRO A 57 9.86 1.85 -0.11
C PRO A 57 8.97 2.61 -1.09
N ALA A 58 9.14 2.40 -2.41
CA ALA A 58 8.28 3.04 -3.41
C ALA A 58 6.81 2.63 -3.24
N GLY A 59 6.55 1.32 -3.09
CA GLY A 59 5.21 0.80 -2.82
C GLY A 59 4.62 1.37 -1.53
N HIS A 60 5.39 1.34 -0.43
CA HIS A 60 4.95 1.86 0.85
C HIS A 60 4.62 3.36 0.80
N LEU A 61 5.48 4.18 0.20
CA LEU A 61 5.27 5.61 0.10
C LEU A 61 4.07 5.96 -0.79
N LEU A 62 3.91 5.28 -1.93
CA LEU A 62 2.83 5.56 -2.87
C LEU A 62 1.47 5.15 -2.29
N ILE A 63 1.39 3.98 -1.63
CA ILE A 63 0.19 3.56 -0.91
C ILE A 63 -0.10 4.50 0.25
N GLY A 64 0.91 4.87 1.04
CA GLY A 64 0.77 5.78 2.17
C GLY A 64 0.21 7.14 1.77
N TYR A 65 0.76 7.71 0.69
CA TYR A 65 0.22 8.91 0.05
C TYR A 65 -1.23 8.68 -0.35
N GLY A 66 -1.50 7.65 -1.14
CA GLY A 66 -2.85 7.32 -1.59
C GLY A 66 -3.88 7.22 -0.45
N PHE A 67 -3.51 6.65 0.69
CA PHE A 67 -4.37 6.50 1.86
C PHE A 67 -4.61 7.80 2.63
N LEU A 68 -3.61 8.68 2.75
CA LEU A 68 -3.76 9.98 3.42
C LEU A 68 -4.83 10.86 2.73
N TRP A 69 -4.91 10.78 1.41
CA TRP A 69 -5.88 11.51 0.59
C TRP A 69 -7.04 10.64 0.09
N LEU A 70 -7.18 9.39 0.57
CA LEU A 70 -8.24 8.45 0.18
C LEU A 70 -8.41 8.31 -1.35
N ARG A 71 -7.31 8.34 -2.11
CA ARG A 71 -7.37 8.31 -3.58
C ARG A 71 -7.89 6.97 -4.11
N PRO A 72 -8.75 6.96 -5.14
CA PRO A 72 -9.36 5.73 -5.67
C PRO A 72 -8.33 4.68 -6.11
N TRP A 73 -7.24 5.11 -6.73
CA TRP A 73 -6.16 4.22 -7.18
C TRP A 73 -5.41 3.54 -6.02
N ALA A 74 -5.42 4.14 -4.82
CA ALA A 74 -4.68 3.65 -3.67
C ALA A 74 -5.22 2.33 -3.16
N TRP A 75 -6.54 2.15 -3.25
CA TRP A 75 -7.19 0.89 -2.91
C TRP A 75 -6.65 -0.26 -3.77
N GLY A 76 -6.74 -0.11 -5.09
CA GLY A 76 -6.27 -1.14 -6.03
C GLY A 76 -4.78 -1.42 -5.90
N LEU A 77 -3.97 -0.36 -5.77
CA LEU A 77 -2.53 -0.47 -5.56
C LEU A 77 -2.20 -1.23 -4.27
N SER A 78 -2.86 -0.91 -3.16
CA SER A 78 -2.61 -1.58 -1.88
C SER A 78 -2.97 -3.06 -1.89
N VAL A 79 -4.09 -3.44 -2.53
CA VAL A 79 -4.51 -4.84 -2.67
C VAL A 79 -3.55 -5.60 -3.58
N ALA A 80 -3.17 -5.02 -4.72
CA ALA A 80 -2.22 -5.64 -5.65
C ALA A 80 -0.84 -5.83 -5.01
N TYR A 81 -0.33 -4.80 -4.32
CA TYR A 81 0.98 -4.84 -3.66
C TYR A 81 1.02 -5.85 -2.51
N ALA A 82 -0.04 -5.92 -1.71
CA ALA A 82 -0.14 -6.95 -0.67
C ALA A 82 -0.25 -8.36 -1.25
N GLY A 83 -0.98 -8.54 -2.37
CA GLY A 83 -1.03 -9.80 -3.11
C GLY A 83 0.36 -10.22 -3.61
N PHE A 84 1.12 -9.28 -4.19
CA PHE A 84 2.51 -9.49 -4.59
C PHE A 84 3.37 -9.96 -3.41
N GLY A 85 3.27 -9.30 -2.25
CA GLY A 85 3.98 -9.68 -1.03
C GLY A 85 3.62 -11.09 -0.53
N LEU A 86 2.33 -11.43 -0.53
CA LEU A 86 1.85 -12.75 -0.10
C LEU A 86 2.36 -13.88 -1.01
N VAL A 87 2.31 -13.69 -2.34
CA VAL A 87 2.83 -14.67 -3.30
C VAL A 87 4.35 -14.83 -3.15
N SER A 88 5.08 -13.70 -3.09
CA SER A 88 6.53 -13.71 -2.91
C SER A 88 6.93 -14.41 -1.63
N GLU A 89 6.25 -14.13 -0.51
CA GLU A 89 6.59 -14.74 0.78
C GLU A 89 6.20 -16.22 0.85
N THR A 90 5.10 -16.63 0.21
CA THR A 90 4.76 -18.05 0.06
C THR A 90 5.88 -18.80 -0.66
N MET A 91 6.34 -18.28 -1.79
CA MET A 91 7.47 -18.87 -2.54
C MET A 91 8.75 -18.86 -1.71
N ASN A 92 9.03 -17.78 -0.98
CA ASN A 92 10.19 -17.70 -0.10
C ASN A 92 10.18 -18.78 0.99
N GLN A 93 9.03 -19.05 1.63
CA GLN A 93 8.94 -20.10 2.65
C GLN A 93 9.05 -21.51 2.04
N LEU A 94 8.50 -21.72 0.84
CA LEU A 94 8.66 -22.98 0.12
C LEU A 94 10.12 -23.25 -0.28
N SER A 95 10.87 -22.21 -0.67
CA SER A 95 12.27 -22.36 -1.11
C SER A 95 13.30 -22.33 0.02
N PHE A 96 13.07 -21.53 1.08
CA PHE A 96 14.05 -21.30 2.14
C PHE A 96 13.64 -21.86 3.51
N GLY A 97 12.47 -22.48 3.62
CA GLY A 97 11.94 -23.01 4.87
C GLY A 97 11.05 -22.04 5.65
N PHE A 98 10.34 -22.60 6.62
CA PHE A 98 9.35 -21.88 7.42
C PHE A 98 9.99 -21.01 8.50
N HIS A 99 9.50 -19.79 8.67
CA HIS A 99 9.98 -18.84 9.68
C HIS A 99 8.81 -18.12 10.34
N SER A 100 8.66 -18.26 11.66
CA SER A 100 7.51 -17.74 12.42
C SER A 100 7.26 -16.25 12.25
N VAL A 101 8.33 -15.44 12.16
CA VAL A 101 8.23 -13.99 11.92
C VAL A 101 7.57 -13.69 10.58
N ARG A 102 7.92 -14.45 9.54
CA ARG A 102 7.40 -14.26 8.18
C ARG A 102 5.96 -14.74 8.05
N SER A 103 5.63 -15.83 8.72
CA SER A 103 4.24 -16.32 8.80
C SER A 103 3.35 -15.34 9.56
N GLY A 104 3.86 -14.71 10.62
CA GLY A 104 3.18 -13.61 11.30
C GLY A 104 2.93 -12.43 10.37
N PHE A 105 3.95 -12.01 9.62
CA PHE A 105 3.82 -10.97 8.59
C PHE A 105 2.73 -11.32 7.55
N MET A 106 2.70 -12.55 7.04
CA MET A 106 1.66 -13.00 6.10
C MET A 106 0.26 -12.91 6.70
N ALA A 107 0.06 -13.41 7.93
CA ALA A 107 -1.24 -13.36 8.59
C ALA A 107 -1.72 -11.92 8.79
N THR A 108 -0.84 -11.02 9.25
CA THR A 108 -1.18 -9.60 9.40
C THR A 108 -1.46 -8.93 8.06
N THR A 109 -0.74 -9.30 6.99
CA THR A 109 -0.98 -8.79 5.63
C THR A 109 -2.34 -9.23 5.11
N MET A 110 -2.74 -10.48 5.35
CA MET A 110 -4.08 -10.97 4.98
C MET A 110 -5.19 -10.20 5.71
N LEU A 111 -5.02 -9.96 7.01
CA LEU A 111 -5.98 -9.17 7.80
C LEU A 111 -6.06 -7.72 7.31
N PHE A 112 -4.90 -7.12 7.00
CA PHE A 112 -4.84 -5.77 6.42
C PHE A 112 -5.58 -5.70 5.08
N VAL A 113 -5.34 -6.64 4.17
CA VAL A 113 -6.01 -6.68 2.86
C VAL A 113 -7.51 -6.87 3.03
N ALA A 114 -7.94 -7.80 3.88
CA ALA A 114 -9.36 -8.02 4.16
C ALA A 114 -10.03 -6.74 4.69
N TYR A 115 -9.35 -6.04 5.60
CA TYR A 115 -9.80 -4.76 6.14
C TYR A 115 -9.88 -3.66 5.06
N VAL A 116 -8.88 -3.53 4.19
CA VAL A 116 -8.90 -2.54 3.10
C VAL A 116 -9.98 -2.85 2.07
N ILE A 117 -10.21 -4.13 1.74
CA ILE A 117 -11.31 -4.57 0.88
C ILE A 117 -12.66 -4.19 1.50
N TRP A 118 -12.85 -4.44 2.80
CA TRP A 118 -14.05 -4.01 3.53
C TRP A 118 -14.26 -2.50 3.42
N ARG A 119 -13.19 -1.71 3.48
CA ARG A 119 -13.22 -0.24 3.44
C ARG A 119 -13.22 0.37 2.04
N ARG A 120 -13.45 -0.44 1.00
CA ARG A 120 -13.46 -0.01 -0.42
C ARG A 120 -14.30 1.25 -0.69
N ALA A 121 -15.46 1.39 -0.04
CA ALA A 121 -16.36 2.53 -0.26
C ALA A 121 -15.71 3.90 0.00
N LEU A 122 -14.72 3.97 0.90
CA LEU A 122 -14.02 5.22 1.22
C LEU A 122 -13.14 5.74 0.08
N PHE A 123 -12.81 4.90 -0.89
CA PHE A 123 -11.95 5.23 -2.01
C PHE A 123 -12.75 5.55 -3.28
N THR A 124 -14.07 5.35 -3.30
CA THR A 124 -14.92 5.51 -4.50
C THR A 124 -15.79 6.78 -4.50
N ASP A 125 -15.92 7.46 -3.35
CA ASP A 125 -16.90 8.55 -3.16
C ASP A 125 -16.50 9.93 -3.74
N GLU A 126 -15.28 10.09 -4.27
CA GLU A 126 -14.86 11.37 -4.87
C GLU A 126 -15.61 11.72 -6.18
N ASP A 127 -16.28 10.77 -6.84
CA ASP A 127 -16.92 10.98 -8.14
C ASP A 127 -18.34 11.57 -8.11
N SER A 128 -18.99 11.66 -6.94
CA SER A 128 -20.38 12.17 -6.86
C SER A 128 -20.48 13.70 -6.74
N ALA A 129 -19.42 14.38 -6.28
CA ALA A 129 -19.42 15.84 -6.13
C ALA A 129 -18.98 16.59 -7.41
N ALA A 130 -18.14 15.97 -8.25
CA ALA A 130 -17.66 16.59 -9.49
C ALA A 130 -18.69 16.57 -10.63
N LYS A 131 -19.76 15.76 -10.54
CA LYS A 131 -20.82 15.66 -11.56
C LYS A 131 -22.05 16.54 -11.29
N HIS A 132 -22.16 17.18 -10.11
CA HIS A 132 -23.38 17.89 -9.72
C HIS A 132 -23.31 19.42 -9.79
N HIS A 133 -22.20 20.00 -10.26
CA HIS A 133 -22.04 21.44 -10.51
C HIS A 133 -22.02 21.80 -12.01
N THR A 134 -23.04 21.35 -12.72
CA THR A 134 -23.58 22.11 -13.86
C THR A 134 -25.03 22.45 -13.53
N PRO A 135 -25.31 23.57 -12.82
CA PRO A 135 -26.64 24.13 -12.83
C PRO A 135 -26.89 24.77 -14.21
N ILE A 136 -28.02 24.40 -14.78
CA ILE A 136 -28.58 24.84 -16.06
C ILE A 136 -29.07 26.30 -15.92
N SER A 137 -28.81 27.13 -16.92
CA SER A 137 -29.64 28.27 -17.36
C SER A 137 -29.08 28.74 -18.72
N GLU A 138 -29.82 28.94 -19.79
CA GLU A 138 -31.17 29.50 -19.90
C GLU A 138 -32.01 28.87 -21.01
N ASP A 139 -33.29 29.13 -20.85
CA ASP A 139 -34.46 28.73 -21.60
C ASP A 139 -34.49 29.12 -23.08
N SER A 140 -35.31 28.37 -23.80
CA SER A 140 -36.08 28.77 -24.98
C SER A 140 -36.52 30.25 -24.99
N LEU A 141 -36.12 30.96 -26.06
CA LEU A 141 -36.97 31.80 -26.91
C LEU A 141 -36.28 32.09 -28.25
#